data_AF-H6RML3-F1
#
_entry.id   AF-H6RML3-F1
#
_cell.length_a   1.000
_cell.length_b   1.000
_cell.length_c   1.000
_cell.angle_alpha   90.00
_cell.angle_beta   90.00
_cell.angle_gamma   90.00
#
_symmetry.space_group_name_H-M   'P 1'
#
loop_
_entity.id
_entity.type
_entity.pdbx_description
1 polymer ?
#
loop_
_entity_poly.entity_id
_entity_poly.type
_entity_poly.pdbx_seq_one_letter_code
_entity_poly.pdbx_strand_id
1 'polypeptide(L)'
;MFDIDWMGLLTREVLRERGAALIAETCAWAVGLSDRPHYRRHSGRLAPSGLTVGERAANGQPLGDEEDGRVDLGDARPGSFQDALAMVGPDGRLEAERFDDEVLVPFVAETCRLAGERGRTTRRADWAELADDLGEDPVDVADVVRAGGWEAPLRIDAEHLVLAALGHVPLIEVEAEGLPLSLVRAAEAAARAAVPAPAPEPDDSLAGALFLARAALEDSGCSVPVPPEESDLLLAALGEAGLEPDEVTSVVPHLPVEESTITRIAATLPGGQDGPTDGDRPRSVG
;
A
#
# COMPACT_ATOMS: atom_id res chain seq x y z
N MET A 1 -26.98 13.14 32.97
CA MET A 1 -26.27 14.30 32.43
C MET A 1 -26.02 13.95 30.98
N PHE A 2 -26.44 14.77 30.01
CA PHE A 2 -26.11 14.50 28.61
C PHE A 2 -24.62 14.78 28.48
N ASP A 3 -23.81 13.74 28.49
CA ASP A 3 -22.43 13.90 28.08
C ASP A 3 -22.47 14.18 26.57
N ILE A 4 -22.09 15.39 26.20
CA ILE A 4 -22.01 15.76 24.80
C ILE A 4 -20.86 14.94 24.26
N ASP A 5 -21.10 14.10 23.23
CA ASP A 5 -20.05 13.35 22.53
C ASP A 5 -19.03 14.33 21.93
N TRP A 6 -18.08 14.71 22.78
CA TRP A 6 -17.15 15.79 22.53
C TRP A 6 -16.14 15.36 21.48
N MET A 7 -15.86 14.05 21.41
CA MET A 7 -15.05 13.44 20.37
C MET A 7 -15.77 13.49 19.03
N GLY A 8 -17.05 13.13 18.96
CA GLY A 8 -17.86 13.27 17.75
C GLY A 8 -17.99 14.71 17.25
N LEU A 9 -17.95 15.70 18.14
CA LEU A 9 -17.87 17.11 17.74
C LEU A 9 -16.49 17.48 17.20
N LEU A 10 -15.43 17.01 17.87
CA LEU A 10 -14.05 17.30 17.50
C LEU A 10 -13.65 16.67 16.16
N THR A 11 -14.06 15.43 15.89
CA THR A 11 -13.81 14.76 14.60
C THR A 11 -14.47 15.51 13.44
N ARG A 12 -15.68 16.03 13.64
CA ARG A 12 -16.37 16.88 12.65
C ARG A 12 -15.71 18.24 12.46
N GLU A 13 -15.17 18.83 13.53
CA GLU A 13 -14.38 20.06 13.44
C GLU A 13 -13.13 19.84 12.59
N VAL A 14 -12.35 18.79 12.87
CA VAL A 14 -11.15 18.45 12.09
C VAL A 14 -11.51 18.09 10.65
N LEU A 15 -12.62 17.38 10.40
CA LEU A 15 -13.10 17.12 9.03
C LEU A 15 -13.34 18.43 8.26
N ARG A 16 -13.96 19.44 8.88
CA ARG A 16 -14.20 20.74 8.23
C ARG A 16 -12.89 21.45 7.89
N GLU A 17 -11.91 21.42 8.79
CA GLU A 17 -10.58 21.97 8.54
C GLU A 17 -9.87 21.27 7.38
N ARG A 18 -10.05 19.95 7.27
CA ARG A 18 -9.45 19.12 6.23
C ARG A 18 -10.30 19.02 4.95
N GLY A 19 -11.45 19.70 4.87
CA GLY A 19 -12.39 19.56 3.75
C GLY A 19 -11.76 19.80 2.38
N ALA A 20 -10.91 20.83 2.25
CA ALA A 20 -10.19 21.09 1.00
C ALA A 20 -9.24 19.94 0.61
N ALA A 21 -8.60 19.30 1.58
CA ALA A 21 -7.75 18.14 1.33
C ALA A 21 -8.57 16.92 0.89
N LEU A 22 -9.75 16.70 1.50
CA LEU A 22 -10.66 15.63 1.08
C LEU A 22 -11.11 15.79 -0.38
N ILE A 23 -11.50 17.02 -0.76
CA ILE A 23 -11.89 17.33 -2.13
C ILE A 23 -10.70 17.12 -3.08
N ALA A 24 -9.50 17.58 -2.73
CA ALA A 24 -8.32 17.38 -3.56
C ALA A 24 -7.97 15.89 -3.76
N GLU A 25 -7.99 15.08 -2.69
CA GLU A 25 -7.77 13.64 -2.78
C GLU A 25 -8.86 12.94 -3.62
N THR A 26 -10.12 13.39 -3.51
CA THR A 26 -11.22 12.89 -4.34
C THR A 26 -11.01 13.20 -5.82
N CYS A 27 -10.65 14.45 -6.15
CA CYS A 27 -10.35 14.83 -7.53
C CYS A 27 -9.17 14.02 -8.08
N ALA A 28 -8.10 13.86 -7.28
CA ALA A 28 -6.92 13.10 -7.68
C ALA A 28 -7.23 11.61 -7.92
N TRP A 29 -8.08 11.01 -7.09
CA TRP A 29 -8.55 9.63 -7.25
C TRP A 29 -9.34 9.44 -8.56
N ALA A 30 -10.17 10.43 -8.93
CA ALA A 30 -10.98 10.37 -10.13
C ALA A 30 -10.16 10.40 -11.44
N VAL A 31 -8.91 10.89 -11.40
CA VAL A 31 -8.07 11.08 -12.59
C VAL A 31 -7.92 9.77 -13.37
N GLY A 32 -8.27 9.83 -14.66
CA GLY A 32 -8.17 8.70 -15.58
C GLY A 32 -9.36 7.75 -15.53
N LEU A 33 -10.42 8.03 -14.76
CA LEU A 33 -11.68 7.28 -14.85
C LEU A 33 -12.29 7.38 -16.25
N SER A 34 -12.24 8.56 -16.86
CA SER A 34 -12.78 8.83 -18.21
C SER A 34 -12.13 7.96 -19.29
N ASP A 35 -10.84 7.62 -19.14
CA ASP A 35 -10.10 6.80 -20.12
C ASP A 35 -10.38 5.30 -19.97
N ARG A 36 -11.05 4.87 -18.89
CA ARG A 36 -11.32 3.45 -18.64
C ARG A 36 -12.44 2.92 -19.55
N PRO A 37 -12.41 1.64 -19.93
CA PRO A 37 -13.55 0.99 -20.55
C PRO A 37 -14.75 1.01 -19.61
N HIS A 38 -15.93 1.32 -20.12
CA HIS A 38 -17.16 1.28 -19.34
C HIS A 38 -17.80 -0.11 -19.38
N TYR A 39 -18.20 -0.64 -18.21
CA TYR A 39 -18.85 -1.95 -18.07
C TYR A 39 -20.33 -1.82 -17.70
N ARG A 40 -21.12 -2.81 -18.07
CA ARG A 40 -22.55 -2.91 -17.71
C ARG A 40 -22.90 -4.34 -17.34
N ARG A 41 -23.83 -4.49 -16.41
CA ARG A 41 -24.45 -5.78 -16.14
C ARG A 41 -25.69 -5.92 -17.02
N HIS A 42 -25.78 -7.01 -17.75
CA HIS A 42 -26.97 -7.35 -18.51
C HIS A 42 -27.37 -8.78 -18.20
N SER A 43 -28.55 -8.97 -17.61
CA SER A 43 -29.03 -10.30 -17.17
C SER A 43 -28.02 -11.01 -16.26
N GLY A 44 -27.45 -10.28 -15.30
CA GLY A 44 -26.46 -10.80 -14.34
C GLY A 44 -25.04 -10.97 -14.90
N ARG A 45 -24.80 -10.74 -16.19
CA ARG A 45 -23.47 -10.88 -16.82
C ARG A 45 -22.83 -9.51 -17.02
N LEU A 46 -21.60 -9.36 -16.56
CA LEU A 46 -20.80 -8.16 -16.78
C LEU A 46 -20.19 -8.19 -18.19
N ALA A 47 -20.36 -7.12 -18.96
CA ALA A 47 -19.77 -6.97 -20.28
C ALA A 47 -19.32 -5.53 -20.52
N PRO A 48 -18.23 -5.31 -21.27
CA PRO A 48 -17.87 -3.97 -21.72
C PRO A 48 -18.98 -3.41 -22.62
N SER A 49 -19.30 -2.14 -22.44
CA SER A 49 -20.31 -1.43 -23.24
C SER A 49 -19.82 -1.09 -24.67
N GLY A 50 -18.52 -1.23 -24.92
CA GLY A 50 -17.87 -0.87 -26.19
C GLY A 50 -17.44 0.59 -26.31
N LEU A 51 -17.64 1.38 -25.25
CA LEU A 51 -17.17 2.77 -25.14
C LEU A 51 -16.32 2.94 -23.88
N THR A 52 -15.53 4.01 -23.86
CA THR A 52 -14.93 4.52 -22.62
C THR A 52 -15.98 5.24 -21.77
N VAL A 53 -15.66 5.42 -20.49
CA VAL A 53 -16.48 6.22 -19.56
C VAL A 53 -16.63 7.66 -20.08
N GLY A 54 -15.54 8.28 -20.53
CA GLY A 54 -15.52 9.64 -21.06
C GLY A 54 -16.36 9.80 -22.33
N GLU A 55 -16.29 8.85 -23.27
CA GLU A 55 -17.13 8.88 -24.48
C GLU A 55 -18.62 8.75 -24.15
N ARG A 56 -19.01 7.93 -23.17
CA ARG A 56 -20.41 7.85 -22.73
C ARG A 56 -20.87 9.14 -22.08
N ALA A 57 -20.08 9.69 -21.17
CA ALA A 57 -20.36 10.96 -20.50
C ALA A 57 -20.52 12.10 -21.52
N ALA A 58 -19.62 12.21 -22.49
CA ALA A 58 -19.69 13.21 -23.56
C ALA A 58 -20.94 13.08 -24.44
N ASN A 59 -21.44 11.86 -24.63
CA ASN A 59 -22.69 11.60 -25.35
C ASN A 59 -23.95 11.73 -24.47
N GLY A 60 -23.81 12.20 -23.22
CA GLY A 60 -24.92 12.37 -22.28
C GLY A 60 -25.56 11.06 -21.85
N GLN A 61 -24.84 9.94 -21.95
CA GLN A 61 -25.34 8.62 -21.58
C GLN A 61 -25.00 8.34 -20.10
N PRO A 62 -25.92 7.74 -19.32
CA PRO A 62 -25.68 7.46 -17.90
C PRO A 62 -24.56 6.42 -17.71
N LEU A 63 -23.73 6.60 -16.70
CA LEU A 63 -22.64 5.68 -16.35
C LEU A 63 -23.13 4.58 -15.40
N GLY A 64 -24.01 4.94 -14.46
CA GLY A 64 -24.70 3.96 -13.62
C GLY A 64 -25.74 3.12 -14.38
N ASP A 65 -26.04 1.94 -13.83
CA ASP A 65 -27.20 1.12 -14.22
C ASP A 65 -28.26 1.18 -13.12
N GLU A 66 -29.54 1.01 -13.48
CA GLU A 66 -30.65 0.95 -12.53
C GLU A 66 -30.58 -0.30 -11.65
N GLU A 67 -29.96 -1.39 -12.14
CA GLU A 67 -29.83 -2.67 -11.38
C GLU A 67 -28.77 -2.63 -10.28
N ASP A 68 -27.64 -1.95 -10.54
CA ASP A 68 -26.46 -1.95 -9.67
C ASP A 68 -26.33 -0.64 -8.86
N GLY A 69 -27.11 0.40 -9.16
CA GLY A 69 -26.99 1.71 -8.53
C GLY A 69 -27.26 1.72 -7.01
N ARG A 70 -26.36 2.34 -6.25
CA ARG A 70 -26.55 2.63 -4.82
C ARG A 70 -27.74 3.60 -4.64
N VAL A 71 -28.82 3.12 -4.01
CA VAL A 71 -30.08 3.87 -3.81
C VAL A 71 -29.86 5.17 -3.04
N ASP A 72 -28.87 5.19 -2.14
CA ASP A 72 -28.50 6.33 -1.30
C ASP A 72 -27.73 7.44 -2.05
N LEU A 73 -27.19 7.16 -3.24
CA LEU A 73 -26.58 8.20 -4.07
C LEU A 73 -27.63 9.12 -4.72
N GLY A 74 -28.88 8.67 -4.92
CA GLY A 74 -29.93 9.48 -5.55
C GLY A 74 -29.72 9.74 -7.05
N ASP A 75 -30.54 10.63 -7.63
CA ASP A 75 -30.57 10.89 -9.08
C ASP A 75 -29.33 11.67 -9.56
N ALA A 76 -28.40 10.97 -10.21
CA ALA A 76 -27.20 11.57 -10.76
C ALA A 76 -27.45 12.18 -12.17
N ARG A 77 -26.77 13.29 -12.46
CA ARG A 77 -26.73 13.83 -13.83
C ARG A 77 -25.79 12.97 -14.68
N PRO A 78 -26.18 12.54 -15.90
CA PRO A 78 -25.31 11.77 -16.78
C PRO A 78 -23.94 12.44 -16.97
N GLY A 79 -22.87 11.67 -16.77
CA GLY A 79 -21.47 12.12 -16.88
C GLY A 79 -20.95 12.97 -15.71
N SER A 80 -21.72 13.10 -14.63
CA SER A 80 -21.24 13.74 -13.40
C SER A 80 -20.37 12.81 -12.54
N PHE A 81 -19.65 13.35 -11.57
CA PHE A 81 -18.89 12.54 -10.61
C PHE A 81 -19.77 11.53 -9.87
N GLN A 82 -20.97 11.93 -9.43
CA GLN A 82 -21.92 11.03 -8.77
C GLN A 82 -22.42 9.90 -9.70
N ASP A 83 -22.58 10.18 -10.99
CA ASP A 83 -22.91 9.15 -12.00
C ASP A 83 -21.75 8.17 -12.18
N ALA A 84 -20.51 8.66 -12.15
CA ALA A 84 -19.32 7.81 -12.16
C ALA A 84 -19.23 6.91 -10.92
N LEU A 85 -19.61 7.39 -9.73
CA LEU A 85 -19.66 6.54 -8.53
C LEU A 85 -20.69 5.40 -8.65
N ALA A 86 -21.76 5.60 -9.44
CA ALA A 86 -22.79 4.59 -9.68
C ALA A 86 -22.39 3.54 -10.73
N MET A 87 -21.24 3.67 -11.40
CA MET A 87 -20.80 2.72 -12.42
C MET A 87 -20.12 1.49 -11.81
N VAL A 88 -20.17 0.37 -12.53
CA VAL A 88 -19.46 -0.87 -12.17
C VAL A 88 -18.12 -0.98 -12.89
N GLY A 89 -17.10 -1.42 -12.15
CA GLY A 89 -15.77 -1.73 -12.65
C GLY A 89 -15.68 -3.10 -13.35
N PRO A 90 -14.50 -3.47 -13.87
CA PRO A 90 -14.25 -4.75 -14.56
C PRO A 90 -14.39 -6.00 -13.67
N ASP A 91 -14.26 -5.84 -12.35
CA ASP A 91 -14.50 -6.87 -11.34
C ASP A 91 -15.97 -6.93 -10.89
N GLY A 92 -16.81 -6.04 -11.42
CA GLY A 92 -18.22 -5.93 -11.09
C GLY A 92 -18.52 -5.24 -9.77
N ARG A 93 -17.51 -4.63 -9.12
CA ARG A 93 -17.70 -3.76 -7.95
C ARG A 93 -18.12 -2.36 -8.38
N LEU A 94 -18.90 -1.68 -7.55
CA LEU A 94 -19.22 -0.27 -7.77
C LEU A 94 -18.00 0.61 -7.52
N GLU A 95 -17.85 1.65 -8.33
CA GLU A 95 -16.81 2.66 -8.10
C GLU A 95 -17.04 3.43 -6.79
N ALA A 96 -18.29 3.53 -6.30
CA ALA A 96 -18.59 4.03 -4.96
C ALA A 96 -17.91 3.21 -3.85
N GLU A 97 -17.87 1.88 -3.97
CA GLU A 97 -17.19 1.03 -2.98
C GLU A 97 -15.67 1.19 -3.04
N ARG A 98 -15.12 1.32 -4.25
CA ARG A 98 -13.69 1.60 -4.44
C ARG A 98 -13.32 2.96 -3.88
N PHE A 99 -14.16 3.97 -4.10
CA PHE A 99 -13.99 5.31 -3.53
C PHE A 99 -14.03 5.28 -2.00
N ASP A 100 -14.94 4.50 -1.42
CA ASP A 100 -14.99 4.28 0.03
C ASP A 100 -13.68 3.68 0.55
N ASP A 101 -13.23 2.57 -0.05
CA ASP A 101 -12.04 1.83 0.39
C ASP A 101 -10.73 2.63 0.19
N GLU A 102 -10.60 3.31 -0.95
CA GLU A 102 -9.35 3.94 -1.38
C GLU A 102 -9.21 5.39 -0.89
N VAL A 103 -10.32 6.09 -0.65
CA VAL A 103 -10.31 7.52 -0.27
C VAL A 103 -10.97 7.75 1.09
N LEU A 104 -12.27 7.43 1.23
CA LEU A 104 -13.02 7.87 2.41
C LEU A 104 -12.56 7.19 3.70
N VAL A 105 -12.42 5.86 3.70
CA VAL A 105 -11.96 5.08 4.86
C VAL A 105 -10.59 5.56 5.35
N PRO A 106 -9.51 5.59 4.54
CA PRO A 106 -8.20 6.03 5.02
C PRO A 106 -8.18 7.51 5.42
N PHE A 107 -8.90 8.38 4.70
CA PHE A 107 -8.96 9.80 5.04
C PHE A 107 -9.65 10.05 6.39
N VAL A 108 -10.76 9.35 6.64
CA VAL A 108 -11.53 9.44 7.88
C VAL A 108 -10.76 8.87 9.06
N ALA A 109 -10.11 7.71 8.90
CA ALA A 109 -9.25 7.13 9.94
C ALA A 109 -8.17 8.13 10.37
N GLU A 110 -7.48 8.76 9.41
CA GLU A 110 -6.49 9.80 9.71
C GLU A 110 -7.11 11.05 10.36
N THR A 111 -8.32 11.43 9.93
CA THR A 111 -9.05 12.57 10.53
C THR A 111 -9.37 12.31 12.00
N CYS A 112 -9.86 11.11 12.30
CA CYS A 112 -10.15 10.70 13.67
C CYS A 112 -8.89 10.59 14.51
N ARG A 113 -7.78 10.07 13.96
CA ARG A 113 -6.47 10.04 14.63
C ARG A 113 -5.99 11.44 15.01
N LEU A 114 -6.04 12.41 14.08
CA LEU A 114 -5.67 13.81 14.33
C LEU A 114 -6.59 14.47 15.37
N ALA A 115 -7.89 14.18 15.33
CA ALA A 115 -8.82 14.64 16.35
C ALA A 115 -8.50 14.04 17.73
N GLY A 116 -8.14 12.76 17.80
CA GLY A 116 -7.70 12.09 19.02
C GLY A 116 -6.41 12.69 19.58
N GLU A 117 -5.42 12.99 18.74
CA GLU A 117 -4.19 13.67 19.18
C GLU A 117 -4.48 15.07 19.74
N ARG A 118 -5.38 15.81 19.09
CA ARG A 118 -5.84 17.11 19.59
C ARG A 118 -6.61 16.97 20.91
N GLY A 119 -7.48 15.98 21.04
CA GLY A 119 -8.20 15.66 22.27
C GLY A 119 -7.23 15.35 23.41
N ARG A 120 -6.30 14.43 23.19
CA ARG A 120 -5.24 14.06 24.14
C ARG A 120 -4.42 15.26 24.62
N THR A 121 -4.15 16.23 23.74
CA THR A 121 -3.32 17.39 24.10
C THR A 121 -4.09 18.50 24.80
N THR A 122 -5.34 18.76 24.37
CA THR A 122 -6.14 19.92 24.80
C THR A 122 -7.16 19.59 25.91
N ARG A 123 -7.58 18.32 26.03
CA ARG A 123 -8.56 17.80 26.99
C ARG A 123 -8.04 16.54 27.69
N ARG A 124 -6.86 16.65 28.31
CA ARG A 124 -6.12 15.51 28.89
C ARG A 124 -6.93 14.68 29.89
N ALA A 125 -7.71 15.32 30.76
CA ALA A 125 -8.49 14.63 31.78
C ALA A 125 -9.64 13.84 31.13
N ASP A 126 -10.46 14.52 30.32
CA ASP A 126 -11.58 13.91 29.59
C ASP A 126 -11.09 12.78 28.65
N TRP A 127 -9.91 12.94 28.04
CA TRP A 127 -9.30 11.91 27.21
C TRP A 127 -8.88 10.67 28.02
N ALA A 128 -8.32 10.86 29.21
CA ALA A 128 -7.92 9.74 30.07
C ALA A 128 -9.15 8.99 30.62
N GLU A 129 -10.22 9.71 30.98
CA GLU A 129 -11.51 9.13 31.38
C GLU A 129 -12.13 8.33 30.22
N LEU A 130 -12.16 8.92 29.02
CA LEU A 130 -12.64 8.24 27.81
C LEU A 130 -11.86 6.97 27.49
N ALA A 131 -10.53 7.00 27.61
CA ALA A 131 -9.70 5.81 27.37
C ALA A 131 -9.98 4.71 28.41
N ASP A 132 -10.14 5.08 29.68
CA ASP A 132 -10.52 4.14 30.75
C ASP A 132 -11.90 3.52 30.50
N ASP A 133 -12.88 4.33 30.11
CA ASP A 133 -14.24 3.87 29.75
C ASP A 133 -14.24 2.88 28.57
N LEU A 134 -13.33 3.07 27.61
CA LEU A 134 -13.15 2.19 26.46
C LEU A 134 -12.24 0.97 26.78
N GLY A 135 -11.54 0.98 27.90
CA GLY A 135 -10.58 -0.06 28.28
C GLY A 135 -9.27 -0.03 27.49
N GLU A 136 -8.91 1.12 26.94
CA GLU A 136 -7.74 1.32 26.07
C GLU A 136 -6.64 2.16 26.77
N ASP A 137 -5.39 2.05 26.32
CA ASP A 137 -4.31 2.90 26.85
C ASP A 137 -4.47 4.35 26.33
N PRO A 138 -4.55 5.38 27.21
CA PRO A 138 -4.67 6.77 26.78
C PRO A 138 -3.49 7.29 25.95
N VAL A 139 -2.34 6.60 25.94
CA VAL A 139 -1.19 6.91 25.07
C VAL A 139 -1.45 6.44 23.63
N ASP A 140 -2.20 5.34 23.45
CA ASP A 140 -2.47 4.69 22.17
C ASP A 140 -3.71 5.28 21.49
N VAL A 141 -3.53 6.49 20.94
CA VAL A 141 -4.60 7.27 20.29
C VAL A 141 -5.35 6.49 19.22
N ALA A 142 -4.64 5.67 18.44
CA ALA A 142 -5.25 4.89 17.38
C ALA A 142 -6.25 3.85 17.92
N ASP A 143 -5.93 3.23 19.06
CA ASP A 143 -6.75 2.17 19.64
C ASP A 143 -7.98 2.77 20.34
N VAL A 144 -7.79 3.88 21.07
CA VAL A 144 -8.90 4.67 21.63
C VAL A 144 -9.87 5.11 20.53
N VAL A 145 -9.37 5.68 19.43
CA VAL A 145 -10.17 6.14 18.29
C VAL A 145 -10.94 4.98 17.64
N ARG A 146 -10.29 3.83 17.47
CA ARG A 146 -10.92 2.64 16.88
C ARG A 146 -12.00 2.08 17.79
N ALA A 147 -11.74 1.96 19.09
CA ALA A 147 -12.68 1.44 20.08
C ALA A 147 -13.93 2.32 20.20
N GLY A 148 -13.79 3.65 20.10
CA GLY A 148 -14.93 4.57 20.12
C GLY A 148 -15.75 4.62 18.84
N GLY A 149 -15.27 4.05 17.73
CA GLY A 149 -16.08 3.85 16.52
C GLY A 149 -16.52 5.13 15.80
N TRP A 150 -15.84 6.26 16.02
CA TRP A 150 -16.21 7.56 15.43
C TRP A 150 -16.01 7.63 13.91
N GLU A 151 -15.23 6.70 13.33
CA GLU A 151 -14.97 6.65 11.89
C GLU A 151 -16.25 6.41 11.07
N ALA A 152 -17.12 5.49 11.52
CA ALA A 152 -18.34 5.15 10.78
C ALA A 152 -19.30 6.35 10.57
N PRO A 153 -19.69 7.12 11.61
CA PRO A 153 -20.51 8.29 11.42
C PRO A 153 -19.78 9.42 10.68
N LEU A 154 -18.47 9.58 10.88
CA LEU A 154 -17.70 10.63 10.18
C LEU A 154 -17.56 10.34 8.69
N ARG A 155 -17.53 9.06 8.28
CA ARG A 155 -17.51 8.67 6.87
C ARG A 155 -18.75 9.12 6.13
N ILE A 156 -19.93 8.99 6.74
CA ILE A 156 -21.20 9.50 6.16
C ILE A 156 -21.13 11.02 5.98
N ASP A 157 -20.61 11.74 6.99
CA ASP A 157 -20.44 13.19 6.91
C ASP A 157 -19.45 13.59 5.80
N ALA A 158 -18.37 12.83 5.62
CA ALA A 158 -17.36 13.04 4.59
C ALA A 158 -17.89 12.76 3.17
N GLU A 159 -18.63 11.67 2.99
CA GLU A 159 -19.30 11.32 1.72
C GLU A 159 -20.27 12.43 1.31
N HIS A 160 -21.12 12.90 2.23
CA HIS A 160 -22.03 14.01 1.98
C HIS A 160 -21.30 15.31 1.62
N LEU A 161 -20.16 15.59 2.27
CA LEU A 161 -19.35 16.77 1.95
C LEU A 161 -18.82 16.68 0.51
N VAL A 162 -18.30 15.52 0.11
CA VAL A 162 -17.82 15.27 -1.25
C VAL A 162 -18.95 15.40 -2.27
N LEU A 163 -20.08 14.72 -2.05
CA LEU A 163 -21.22 14.76 -2.97
C LEU A 163 -21.80 16.18 -3.09
N ALA A 164 -21.85 16.94 -2.00
CA ALA A 164 -22.28 18.34 -2.04
C ALA A 164 -21.32 19.24 -2.85
N ALA A 165 -20.02 18.94 -2.84
CA ALA A 165 -19.02 19.73 -3.55
C ALA A 165 -18.86 19.33 -5.02
N LEU A 166 -18.86 18.03 -5.31
CA LEU A 166 -18.45 17.46 -6.60
C LEU A 166 -19.55 16.66 -7.30
N GLY A 167 -20.60 16.23 -6.60
CA GLY A 167 -21.54 15.22 -7.09
C GLY A 167 -22.12 15.53 -8.47
N HIS A 168 -22.49 16.80 -8.71
CA HIS A 168 -23.05 17.25 -9.99
C HIS A 168 -22.04 17.87 -10.96
N VAL A 169 -20.76 17.94 -10.58
CA VAL A 169 -19.68 18.44 -11.43
C VAL A 169 -19.40 17.40 -12.52
N PRO A 170 -19.20 17.82 -13.79
CA PRO A 170 -18.81 16.90 -14.85
C PRO A 170 -17.52 16.16 -14.50
N LEU A 171 -17.49 14.84 -14.72
CA LEU A 171 -16.33 14.01 -14.36
C LEU A 171 -15.02 14.56 -14.92
N ILE A 172 -15.01 15.03 -16.17
CA ILE A 172 -13.81 15.58 -16.82
C ILE A 172 -13.28 16.84 -16.13
N GLU A 173 -14.13 17.65 -15.50
CA GLU A 173 -13.71 18.83 -14.73
C GLU A 173 -13.10 18.42 -13.39
N VAL A 174 -13.66 17.40 -12.74
CA VAL A 174 -13.11 16.81 -11.51
C VAL A 174 -11.72 16.22 -11.77
N GLU A 175 -11.55 15.48 -12.86
CA GLU A 175 -10.25 14.94 -13.26
C GLU A 175 -9.22 16.04 -13.57
N ALA A 176 -9.64 17.11 -14.24
CA ALA A 176 -8.75 18.22 -14.56
C ALA A 176 -8.20 18.90 -13.30
N GLU A 177 -9.04 19.10 -12.28
CA GLU A 177 -8.63 19.66 -10.99
C GLU A 177 -7.69 18.70 -10.21
N GLY A 178 -7.89 17.38 -10.35
CA GLY A 178 -7.11 16.36 -9.64
C GLY A 178 -5.72 16.08 -10.21
N LEU A 179 -5.48 16.44 -11.48
CA LEU A 179 -4.25 16.10 -12.22
C LEU A 179 -2.95 16.49 -11.51
N PRO A 180 -2.81 17.68 -10.88
CA PRO A 180 -1.57 18.05 -10.21
C PRO A 180 -1.24 17.11 -9.04
N LEU A 181 -2.22 16.77 -8.20
CA LEU A 181 -2.01 15.93 -7.02
C LEU A 181 -1.79 14.46 -7.43
N SER A 182 -2.50 13.96 -8.44
CA SER A 182 -2.32 12.58 -8.91
C SER A 182 -0.91 12.33 -9.45
N LEU A 183 -0.32 13.29 -10.16
CA LEU A 183 1.07 13.22 -10.62
C LEU A 183 2.09 13.22 -9.47
N VAL A 184 1.86 14.04 -8.45
CA VAL A 184 2.69 14.06 -7.24
C VAL A 184 2.67 12.70 -6.54
N ARG A 185 1.47 12.10 -6.38
CA ARG A 185 1.32 10.78 -5.77
C ARG A 185 1.97 9.68 -6.60
N ALA A 186 1.84 9.72 -7.92
CA ALA A 186 2.51 8.78 -8.81
C ALA A 186 4.04 8.89 -8.70
N ALA A 187 4.58 10.11 -8.63
CA ALA A 187 6.01 10.33 -8.41
C ALA A 187 6.48 9.84 -7.02
N GLU A 188 5.71 10.09 -5.96
CA GLU A 188 5.98 9.60 -4.61
C GLU A 188 6.00 8.07 -4.58
N ALA A 189 5.00 7.41 -5.19
CA ALA A 189 4.91 5.97 -5.26
C ALA A 189 6.10 5.36 -6.05
N ALA A 190 6.46 5.97 -7.19
CA ALA A 190 7.63 5.56 -7.96
C ALA A 190 8.94 5.72 -7.17
N ALA A 191 9.09 6.82 -6.44
CA ALA A 191 10.26 7.05 -5.59
C ALA A 191 10.33 6.05 -4.44
N ARG A 192 9.20 5.73 -3.79
CA ARG A 192 9.13 4.73 -2.73
C ARG A 192 9.43 3.32 -3.26
N ALA A 193 8.94 2.98 -4.44
CA ALA A 193 9.23 1.69 -5.09
C ALA A 193 10.69 1.56 -5.57
N ALA A 194 11.38 2.67 -5.78
CA ALA A 194 12.79 2.69 -6.19
C ALA A 194 13.77 2.49 -5.03
N VAL A 195 13.30 2.44 -3.78
CA VAL A 195 14.16 2.12 -2.62
C VAL A 195 14.54 0.64 -2.68
N PRO A 196 15.84 0.29 -2.84
CA PRO A 196 16.28 -1.09 -2.84
C PRO A 196 15.88 -1.76 -1.52
N ALA A 197 15.45 -3.03 -1.59
CA ALA A 197 15.19 -3.80 -0.39
C ALA A 197 16.46 -3.79 0.50
N PRO A 198 16.32 -3.60 1.83
CA PRO A 198 17.46 -3.72 2.72
C PRO A 198 18.09 -5.10 2.51
N ALA A 199 19.42 -5.14 2.42
CA ALA A 199 20.15 -6.40 2.34
C ALA A 199 19.72 -7.28 3.52
N PRO A 200 19.58 -8.61 3.31
CA PRO A 200 19.22 -9.51 4.40
C PRO A 200 20.19 -9.32 5.56
N GLU A 201 19.65 -9.12 6.76
CA GLU A 201 20.47 -9.09 7.96
C GLU A 201 21.15 -10.46 8.13
N PRO A 202 22.46 -10.49 8.41
CA PRO A 202 23.13 -11.75 8.67
C PRO A 202 22.58 -12.37 9.94
N ASP A 203 22.42 -13.69 9.94
CA ASP A 203 22.14 -14.45 11.16
C ASP A 203 23.28 -14.24 12.18
N ASP A 204 22.93 -14.14 13.47
CA ASP A 204 23.90 -14.03 14.57
C ASP A 204 24.90 -15.20 14.57
N SER A 205 24.51 -16.35 14.02
CA SER A 205 25.40 -17.51 13.81
C SER A 205 26.57 -17.22 12.86
N LEU A 206 26.43 -16.26 11.94
CA LEU A 206 27.44 -15.86 10.96
C LEU A 206 28.40 -14.78 11.49
N ALA A 207 28.19 -14.23 12.69
CA ALA A 207 28.97 -13.10 13.19
C ALA A 207 30.49 -13.36 13.20
N GLY A 208 30.90 -14.57 13.60
CA GLY A 208 32.31 -14.99 13.60
C GLY A 208 32.88 -15.15 12.19
N ALA A 209 32.15 -15.81 11.30
CA ALA A 209 32.56 -16.00 9.92
C ALA A 209 32.63 -14.67 9.15
N LEU A 210 31.68 -13.75 9.39
CA LEU A 210 31.67 -12.41 8.79
C LEU A 210 32.82 -11.55 9.28
N PHE A 211 33.21 -11.67 10.55
CA PHE A 211 34.39 -10.99 11.07
C PHE A 211 35.66 -11.43 10.32
N LEU A 212 35.85 -12.75 10.16
CA LEU A 212 36.97 -13.30 9.40
C LEU A 212 36.91 -12.90 7.93
N ALA A 213 35.73 -12.94 7.32
CA ALA A 213 35.53 -12.61 5.92
C ALA A 213 35.83 -11.13 5.62
N ARG A 214 35.45 -10.22 6.52
CA ARG A 214 35.76 -8.79 6.38
C ARG A 214 37.25 -8.51 6.54
N ALA A 215 37.89 -9.12 7.54
CA ALA A 215 39.34 -9.00 7.72
C ALA A 215 40.10 -9.55 6.50
N ALA A 216 39.67 -10.70 5.97
CA ALA A 216 40.24 -11.28 4.76
C ALA A 216 40.07 -10.37 3.54
N LEU A 217 38.90 -9.74 3.37
CA LEU A 217 38.65 -8.80 2.28
C LEU A 217 39.54 -7.56 2.39
N GLU A 218 39.67 -6.99 3.60
CA GLU A 218 40.53 -5.83 3.84
C GLU A 218 42.01 -6.12 3.51
N ASP A 219 42.49 -7.33 3.82
CA ASP A 219 43.87 -7.75 3.57
C ASP A 219 44.10 -8.32 2.15
N SER A 220 43.03 -8.66 1.42
CA SER A 220 43.11 -9.30 0.08
C SER A 220 43.64 -8.38 -1.02
N GLY A 221 43.54 -7.07 -0.84
CA GLY A 221 43.85 -6.07 -1.86
C GLY A 221 42.82 -5.97 -3.00
N CYS A 222 41.64 -6.59 -2.86
CA CYS A 222 40.54 -6.45 -3.82
C CYS A 222 40.05 -5.00 -3.91
N SER A 223 39.59 -4.61 -5.08
CA SER A 223 38.81 -3.38 -5.24
C SER A 223 37.44 -3.56 -4.58
N VAL A 224 36.88 -2.47 -4.03
CA VAL A 224 35.58 -2.50 -3.34
C VAL A 224 34.61 -1.53 -4.02
N PRO A 225 33.42 -1.98 -4.48
CA PRO A 225 32.91 -3.35 -4.43
C PRO A 225 33.72 -4.36 -5.28
N VAL A 226 33.85 -5.61 -4.80
CA VAL A 226 34.66 -6.63 -5.50
C VAL A 226 34.01 -7.02 -6.83
N PRO A 227 34.69 -6.79 -7.98
CA PRO A 227 34.16 -7.13 -9.29
C PRO A 227 34.36 -8.63 -9.59
N PRO A 228 33.63 -9.19 -10.57
CA PRO A 228 33.64 -10.63 -10.83
C PRO A 228 34.99 -11.14 -11.32
N GLU A 229 35.87 -10.30 -11.86
CA GLU A 229 37.24 -10.64 -12.27
C GLU A 229 38.15 -10.96 -11.08
N GLU A 230 37.84 -10.45 -9.89
CA GLU A 230 38.60 -10.64 -8.65
C GLU A 230 38.03 -11.76 -7.77
N SER A 231 37.02 -12.50 -8.26
CA SER A 231 36.37 -13.58 -7.50
C SER A 231 37.33 -14.63 -6.96
N ASP A 232 38.34 -14.98 -7.75
CA ASP A 232 39.31 -16.03 -7.40
C ASP A 232 40.29 -15.54 -6.34
N LEU A 233 40.60 -14.24 -6.35
CA LEU A 233 41.44 -13.58 -5.34
C LEU A 233 40.71 -13.50 -4.00
N LEU A 234 39.43 -13.12 -4.02
CA LEU A 234 38.57 -13.11 -2.84
C LEU A 234 38.40 -14.53 -2.26
N LEU A 235 38.14 -15.52 -3.10
CA LEU A 235 38.02 -16.92 -2.68
C LEU A 235 39.29 -17.44 -2.00
N ALA A 236 40.46 -17.11 -2.54
CA ALA A 236 41.74 -17.47 -1.94
C ALA A 236 41.90 -16.81 -0.56
N ALA A 237 41.60 -15.51 -0.44
CA ALA A 237 41.71 -14.78 0.83
C ALA A 237 40.77 -15.33 1.90
N LEU A 238 39.51 -15.67 1.54
CA LEU A 238 38.55 -16.27 2.47
C LEU A 238 38.99 -17.67 2.93
N GLY A 239 39.54 -18.47 2.01
CA GLY A 239 40.10 -19.79 2.34
C GLY A 239 41.33 -19.71 3.24
N GLU A 240 42.22 -18.74 3.03
CA GLU A 240 43.38 -18.49 3.88
C GLU A 240 42.99 -18.01 5.29
N ALA A 241 41.90 -17.25 5.41
CA ALA A 241 41.31 -16.87 6.68
C ALA A 241 40.58 -18.01 7.40
N GLY A 242 40.45 -19.17 6.75
CA GLY A 242 39.93 -20.41 7.32
C GLY A 242 38.42 -20.61 7.19
N LEU A 243 37.74 -19.91 6.26
CA LEU A 243 36.32 -20.13 6.02
C LEU A 243 36.08 -21.41 5.20
N GLU A 244 35.08 -22.18 5.62
CA GLU A 244 34.61 -23.37 4.89
C GLU A 244 33.71 -22.98 3.69
N PRO A 245 33.59 -23.83 2.65
CA PRO A 245 32.83 -23.51 1.42
C PRO A 245 31.36 -23.11 1.64
N ASP A 246 30.68 -23.76 2.59
CA ASP A 246 29.32 -23.47 3.00
C ASP A 246 29.22 -22.15 3.78
N GLU A 247 30.21 -21.85 4.62
CA GLU A 247 30.34 -20.55 5.29
C GLU A 247 30.58 -19.43 4.26
N VAL A 248 31.45 -19.63 3.27
CA VAL A 248 31.73 -18.67 2.19
C VAL A 248 30.44 -18.30 1.44
N THR A 249 29.62 -19.31 1.09
CA THR A 249 28.35 -19.09 0.40
C THR A 249 27.37 -18.26 1.25
N SER A 250 27.46 -18.41 2.58
CA SER A 250 26.60 -17.70 3.54
C SER A 250 27.08 -16.28 3.83
N VAL A 251 28.39 -16.00 3.83
CA VAL A 251 28.94 -14.67 4.17
C VAL A 251 29.10 -13.73 2.97
N VAL A 252 29.38 -14.26 1.78
CA VAL A 252 29.65 -13.45 0.57
C VAL A 252 28.52 -12.46 0.23
N PRO A 253 27.21 -12.79 0.38
CA PRO A 253 26.12 -11.83 0.19
C PRO A 253 26.13 -10.62 1.14
N HIS A 254 26.88 -10.69 2.24
CA HIS A 254 26.99 -9.62 3.23
C HIS A 254 28.32 -8.84 3.15
N LEU A 255 29.18 -9.18 2.19
CA LEU A 255 30.40 -8.43 1.87
C LEU A 255 30.13 -7.39 0.77
N PRO A 256 30.93 -6.31 0.69
CA PRO A 256 30.79 -5.32 -0.36
C PRO A 256 31.34 -5.88 -1.69
N VAL A 257 30.55 -6.72 -2.34
CA VAL A 257 30.83 -7.38 -3.62
C VAL A 257 29.72 -7.08 -4.63
N GLU A 258 30.02 -7.18 -5.92
CA GLU A 258 28.96 -7.14 -6.94
C GLU A 258 28.11 -8.43 -6.93
N GLU A 259 26.84 -8.34 -7.31
CA GLU A 259 25.93 -9.50 -7.40
C GLU A 259 26.43 -10.58 -8.39
N SER A 260 27.10 -10.13 -9.45
CA SER A 260 27.79 -10.97 -10.42
C SER A 260 28.90 -11.81 -9.77
N THR A 261 29.62 -11.24 -8.79
CA THR A 261 30.67 -11.91 -8.00
C THR A 261 30.08 -12.97 -7.08
N ILE A 262 28.96 -12.67 -6.40
CA ILE A 262 28.24 -13.64 -5.56
C ILE A 262 27.87 -14.89 -6.38
N THR A 263 27.26 -14.66 -7.55
CA THR A 263 26.81 -15.72 -8.46
C THR A 263 27.98 -16.58 -8.95
N ARG A 264 29.10 -15.94 -9.31
CA ARG A 264 30.30 -16.63 -9.78
C ARG A 264 30.95 -17.47 -8.68
N ILE A 265 31.01 -16.96 -7.45
CA ILE A 265 31.56 -17.69 -6.30
C ILE A 265 30.70 -18.91 -5.98
N ALA A 266 29.37 -18.77 -5.93
CA ALA A 266 28.45 -19.88 -5.69
C ALA A 266 28.57 -20.98 -6.75
N ALA A 267 28.86 -20.64 -8.01
CA ALA A 267 29.08 -21.61 -9.09
C ALA A 267 30.44 -22.33 -9.02
N THR A 268 31.41 -21.77 -8.28
CA THR A 268 32.78 -22.28 -8.21
C THR A 268 33.00 -23.23 -7.03
N LEU A 269 32.25 -23.04 -5.94
CA LEU A 269 32.33 -23.90 -4.76
C LEU A 269 31.64 -25.25 -5.03
N PRO A 270 32.22 -26.37 -4.59
CA PRO A 270 31.62 -27.68 -4.77
C PRO A 270 30.32 -27.74 -3.96
N GLY A 271 29.18 -27.67 -4.66
CA GLY A 271 27.88 -27.78 -4.03
C GLY A 271 27.75 -29.11 -3.28
N GLY A 272 27.39 -29.03 -2.00
CA GLY A 272 26.71 -30.11 -1.30
C GLY A 272 25.44 -30.45 -2.06
N GLN A 273 25.54 -31.39 -3.00
CA GLN A 273 24.38 -32.13 -3.47
C GLN A 273 24.03 -33.15 -2.39
N ASP A 274 22.83 -33.02 -1.85
CA ASP A 274 22.15 -34.08 -1.11
C ASP A 274 22.41 -35.44 -1.77
N GLY A 275 23.02 -36.35 -1.01
CA GLY A 275 23.28 -37.71 -1.46
C GLY A 275 21.96 -38.40 -1.84
N PRO A 276 21.93 -39.22 -2.90
CA PRO A 276 20.73 -39.98 -3.24
C PRO A 276 20.46 -40.96 -2.11
N THR A 277 19.29 -40.83 -1.47
CA THR A 277 18.74 -41.87 -0.60
C THR A 277 18.63 -43.17 -1.39
N ASP A 278 19.54 -44.09 -1.10
CA ASP A 278 19.47 -45.50 -1.47
C ASP A 278 18.17 -46.09 -0.90
N GLY A 279 17.24 -46.46 -1.77
CA GLY A 279 15.95 -46.95 -1.28
C GLY A 279 14.84 -47.13 -2.30
N ASP A 280 15.10 -47.72 -3.47
CA ASP A 280 14.06 -48.59 -4.05
C ASP A 280 14.64 -49.62 -5.04
N ARG A 281 14.80 -50.87 -4.57
CA ARG A 281 14.97 -52.03 -5.45
C ARG A 281 13.58 -52.55 -5.81
N PRO A 282 13.21 -52.67 -7.09
CA PRO A 282 12.01 -53.39 -7.46
C PRO A 282 12.21 -54.88 -7.19
N ARG A 283 11.38 -55.45 -6.31
CA ARG A 283 11.19 -56.91 -6.22
C ARG A 283 10.43 -57.36 -7.47
N SER A 284 11.16 -57.88 -8.44
CA SER A 284 10.61 -58.82 -9.42
C SER A 284 10.32 -60.13 -8.71
N VAL A 285 9.07 -60.56 -8.72
CA VAL A 285 8.66 -61.95 -8.44
C VAL A 285 7.75 -62.35 -9.58
N GLY A 286 8.18 -63.37 -10.33
CA GLY A 286 7.33 -64.17 -11.20
C GLY A 286 6.58 -65.25 -10.44
#